data_AF-A0A3C1FG52-F1
#
_entry.id   AF-A0A3C1FG52-F1
#
_cell.length_a   1.000
_cell.length_b   1.000
_cell.length_c   1.000
_cell.angle_alpha   90.00
_cell.angle_beta   90.00
_cell.angle_gamma   90.00
#
_symmetry.space_group_name_H-M   'P 1'
#
loop_
_entity.id
_entity.type
_entity.pdbx_description
1 polymer ?
#
loop_
_entity_poly.entity_id
_entity_poly.type
_entity_poly.pdbx_seq_one_letter_code
_entity_poly.pdbx_strand_id
1 'polypeptide(L)' 'MDQGIRAVNERVQRESAFVQDLQAEVGKIIVGQEGLVSRLIIGLLADGHILIEGVPGLAKTLSVKTLADAIQA' A
#
# COMPACT_ATOMS: atom_id res chain seq x y z
N MET A 1 27.05 0.82 -17.20
CA MET A 1 25.95 1.52 -16.47
C MET A 1 24.67 0.69 -16.46
N ASP A 2 24.30 0.02 -17.56
CA ASP A 2 23.10 -0.85 -17.64
C ASP A 2 23.00 -2.02 -16.65
N GLN A 3 24.11 -2.73 -16.38
CA GLN A 3 24.05 -3.94 -15.53
C GLN A 3 23.71 -3.63 -14.07
N GLY A 4 24.18 -2.51 -13.53
CA GLY A 4 23.89 -2.12 -12.14
C GLY A 4 22.41 -1.77 -11.91
N ILE A 5 21.80 -1.03 -12.85
CA ILE A 5 20.38 -0.66 -12.78
C ILE A 5 19.50 -1.91 -12.89
N ARG A 6 19.83 -2.84 -13.78
CA ARG A 6 19.09 -4.11 -13.93
C ARG A 6 19.11 -4.94 -12.65
N ALA A 7 20.28 -5.12 -12.04
CA ALA A 7 20.41 -5.87 -10.79
C ALA A 7 19.60 -5.25 -9.63
N VAL A 8 19.58 -3.91 -9.54
CA VAL A 8 18.76 -3.21 -8.55
C VAL A 8 17.27 -3.42 -8.79
N ASN A 9 16.80 -3.27 -10.04
CA ASN A 9 15.39 -3.48 -10.38
C ASN A 9 14.94 -4.92 -10.09
N GLU A 10 15.75 -5.93 -10.39
CA GLU A 10 15.40 -7.32 -10.07
C GLU A 10 15.31 -7.56 -8.55
N ARG A 11 16.19 -6.93 -7.77
CA ARG A 11 16.11 -7.00 -6.31
C ARG A 11 14.84 -6.31 -5.80
N VAL A 12 14.55 -5.11 -6.29
CA VAL A 12 13.32 -4.38 -5.92
C VAL A 12 12.09 -5.23 -6.25
N GLN A 13 12.02 -5.82 -7.45
CA GLN A 13 10.90 -6.65 -7.88
C GLN A 13 10.68 -7.87 -6.98
N ARG A 14 11.75 -8.53 -6.54
CA ARG A 14 11.68 -9.69 -5.64
C ARG A 14 11.21 -9.28 -4.24
N GLU A 15 11.79 -8.22 -3.69
CA GLU A 15 11.49 -7.76 -2.34
C GLU A 15 10.12 -7.04 -2.25
N SER A 16 9.61 -6.46 -3.34
CA SER A 16 8.34 -5.73 -3.36
C SER A 16 7.12 -6.60 -3.65
N ALA A 17 7.28 -7.91 -3.86
CA ALA A 17 6.18 -8.81 -4.21
C ALA A 17 5.01 -8.75 -3.21
N PHE A 18 5.31 -8.68 -1.90
CA PHE A 18 4.32 -8.59 -0.84
C PHE A 18 3.41 -7.35 -0.94
N VAL A 19 3.86 -6.27 -1.60
CA VAL A 19 3.07 -5.04 -1.76
C VAL A 19 1.83 -5.32 -2.61
N GLN A 20 1.96 -6.16 -3.64
CA GLN A 20 0.84 -6.54 -4.50
C GLN A 20 -0.16 -7.40 -3.73
N ASP A 21 0.33 -8.34 -2.92
CA ASP A 21 -0.52 -9.19 -2.08
C ASP A 21 -1.28 -8.36 -1.04
N LEU A 22 -0.59 -7.43 -0.37
CA LEU A 22 -1.20 -6.52 0.60
C LEU A 22 -2.27 -5.62 -0.04
N GLN A 23 -1.99 -5.08 -1.23
CA GLN A 23 -2.98 -4.31 -1.99
C GLN A 23 -4.20 -5.14 -2.37
N ALA A 24 -3.99 -6.40 -2.77
CA ALA A 24 -5.07 -7.32 -3.12
C ALA A 24 -5.95 -7.66 -1.91
N GLU A 25 -5.35 -7.94 -0.75
CA GLU A 25 -6.09 -8.20 0.49
C GLU A 25 -6.94 -7.00 0.91
N VAL A 26 -6.37 -5.80 0.90
CA VAL A 26 -7.12 -4.58 1.21
C VAL A 26 -8.23 -4.33 0.18
N GLY A 27 -7.97 -4.61 -1.10
CA GLY A 27 -8.92 -4.46 -2.20
C GLY A 27 -10.16 -5.35 -2.10
N LYS A 28 -10.14 -6.43 -1.30
CA LYS A 28 -11.33 -7.26 -1.04
C LYS A 28 -12.42 -6.50 -0.27
N ILE A 29 -12.04 -5.50 0.52
CA ILE A 29 -12.95 -4.70 1.37
C ILE A 29 -13.06 -3.27 0.83
N ILE A 30 -11.95 -2.70 0.37
CA ILE A 30 -11.86 -1.31 -0.09
C ILE A 30 -11.98 -1.25 -1.61
N VAL A 31 -13.14 -0.81 -2.11
CA VAL A 31 -13.44 -0.71 -3.54
C VAL A 31 -13.35 0.75 -4.00
N GLY A 32 -12.69 1.00 -5.14
CA GLY A 32 -12.62 2.32 -5.78
C GLY A 32 -11.72 3.35 -5.07
N GLN A 33 -10.85 2.92 -4.15
CA GLN A 33 -9.94 3.78 -3.38
C GLN A 33 -8.47 3.33 -3.50
N GLU A 34 -8.08 2.79 -4.66
CA GLU A 34 -6.72 2.29 -4.95
C GLU A 34 -5.63 3.33 -4.64
N GLY A 35 -5.89 4.59 -4.98
CA GLY A 35 -4.95 5.69 -4.73
C GLY A 35 -4.74 5.97 -3.23
N LEU A 36 -5.78 5.83 -2.40
CA LEU A 36 -5.66 5.95 -0.95
C LEU A 36 -4.85 4.78 -0.39
N VAL A 37 -5.19 3.55 -0.77
CA VAL A 37 -4.50 2.33 -0.31
C VAL A 37 -3.02 2.38 -0.66
N SER A 38 -2.67 2.74 -1.90
CA SER A 38 -1.28 2.88 -2.32
C SER A 38 -0.51 3.91 -1.47
N ARG A 39 -1.12 5.08 -1.20
CA ARG A 39 -0.50 6.11 -0.33
C ARG A 39 -0.31 5.62 1.10
N LEU A 40 -1.29 4.91 1.66
CA LEU A 40 -1.17 4.36 3.01
C LEU A 40 -0.02 3.37 3.13
N ILE A 41 0.14 2.47 2.14
CA ILE A 41 1.26 1.53 2.09
C ILE A 41 2.60 2.27 1.94
N ILE A 42 2.66 3.28 1.07
CA ILE A 42 3.87 4.13 0.93
C ILE A 42 4.23 4.80 2.26
N GLY A 43 3.24 5.39 2.95
CA GLY A 43 3.45 6.00 4.26
C GLY A 43 3.98 5.01 5.28
N LEU A 44 3.39 3.81 5.34
CA LEU A 44 3.85 2.74 6.23
C LEU A 44 5.30 2.34 5.96
N LEU A 45 5.65 2.09 4.69
CA LEU A 45 6.99 1.65 4.31
C LEU A 45 8.06 2.73 4.48
N ALA A 46 7.66 4.00 4.37
CA ALA A 46 8.55 5.15 4.53
C ALA A 46 8.64 5.66 5.98
N ASP A 47 7.96 5.02 6.94
CA ASP A 47 7.79 5.51 8.32
C ASP A 47 7.26 6.97 8.36
N GLY A 48 6.34 7.27 7.43
CA GLY A 48 5.77 8.59 7.21
C GLY A 48 4.40 8.77 7.86
N HIS A 49 3.96 10.02 7.95
CA HIS A 49 2.63 10.38 8.46
C HIS A 49 1.71 10.83 7.33
N ILE A 50 0.45 10.41 7.39
CA ILE A 50 -0.57 10.74 6.40
C ILE A 50 -1.77 11.36 7.09
N LEU A 51 -2.22 12.50 6.55
CA LEU A 51 -3.52 13.08 6.87
C LEU A 51 -4.53 12.65 5.81
N ILE A 52 -5.67 12.11 6.24
CA ILE A 52 -6.74 11.65 5.35
C ILE A 52 -7.93 12.60 5.47
N GLU A 53 -8.12 13.45 4.46
CA GLU A 53 -9.24 14.38 4.37
C GLU A 53 -10.27 13.94 3.33
N GLY A 54 -11.54 14.29 3.56
CA GLY A 54 -12.64 14.01 2.65
C GLY A 54 -13.99 14.01 3.37
N VAL A 55 -15.08 13.91 2.61
CA VAL A 55 -16.43 13.91 3.19
C VAL A 55 -16.73 12.62 3.98
N PRO A 56 -17.69 12.65 4.94
CA PRO A 56 -18.12 11.46 5.67
C PRO A 56 -18.56 10.32 4.74
N GLY A 57 -18.30 9.06 5.14
CA GLY A 57 -18.75 7.88 4.40
C GLY A 57 -17.79 7.34 3.33
N LEU A 58 -16.68 8.03 3.01
CA LEU A 58 -15.71 7.58 1.99
C LEU A 58 -14.68 6.56 2.50
N ALA A 59 -15.10 5.62 3.34
CA ALA A 59 -14.26 4.52 3.82
C ALA A 59 -12.90 4.92 4.45
N LYS A 60 -12.72 6.17 4.92
CA LYS A 60 -11.44 6.63 5.54
C LYS A 60 -11.00 5.73 6.69
N THR A 61 -11.86 5.58 7.70
CA THR A 61 -11.60 4.71 8.86
C THR A 61 -11.50 3.25 8.47
N LEU A 62 -12.35 2.80 7.53
CA LEU A 62 -12.34 1.42 7.05
C LEU A 62 -11.03 1.08 6.33
N SER A 63 -10.47 2.02 5.56
CA SER A 63 -9.22 1.84 4.81
C SER A 63 -8.04 1.63 5.76
N VAL A 64 -7.92 2.47 6.79
CA VAL A 64 -6.86 2.35 7.80
C VAL A 64 -7.01 1.03 8.58
N LYS A 65 -8.24 0.71 9.01
CA LYS A 65 -8.50 -0.55 9.74
C LYS A 65 -8.18 -1.78 8.88
N THR A 66 -8.65 -1.80 7.63
CA THR A 66 -8.43 -2.92 6.71
C THR A 66 -6.95 -3.12 6.44
N LEU A 67 -6.18 -2.04 6.23
CA LEU A 67 -4.73 -2.15 6.07
C LEU A 67 -4.06 -2.71 7.33
N ALA A 68 -4.46 -2.24 8.52
CA ALA A 68 -3.93 -2.73 9.80
C ALA A 68 -4.25 -4.23 10.02
N ASP A 69 -5.44 -4.68 9.66
CA ASP A 69 -5.82 -6.09 9.75
C ASP A 69 -5.03 -6.92 8.72
N ALA A 70 -4.82 -6.42 7.50
CA ALA A 70 -4.12 -7.12 6.43
C ALA A 70 -2.61 -7.31 6.69
N ILE A 71 -1.97 -6.43 7.46
CA ILE A 71 -0.56 -6.60 7.87
C ILE A 71 -0.38 -7.56 9.06
N GLN A 72 -1.47 -7.95 9.73
CA GLN A 72 -1.46 -8.88 10.88
C GLN A 72 -1.94 -10.30 10.52
N ALA A 73 -2.47 -10.50 9.31
CA ALA A 73 -3.01 -11.75 8.80
C ALA A 73 -1.92 -12.69 8.27
#